data_AF-A0A561UMA1-F1
#
_entry.id   AF-A0A561UMA1-F1
#
_cell.length_a   1.000
_cell.length_b   1.000
_cell.length_c   1.000
_cell.angle_alpha   90.00
_cell.angle_beta   90.00
_cell.angle_gamma   90.00
#
_symmetry.space_group_name_H-M   'P 1'
#
loop_
_entity.id
_entity.type
_entity.pdbx_description
1 polymer ?
#
loop_
_entity_poly.entity_id
_entity_poly.type
_entity_poly.pdbx_seq_one_letter_code
_entity_poly.pdbx_strand_id
1 'polypeptide(L)'
;MYEALVFLAILSAAMLVGLMTTLLTVMRVIWRQQSDEDAARAFQDFLAKAGTNRVLSTLTVIPIVSSIVIAFTGAPNHAAYVCALVGGGVFLAFFFLWTAAFNLPVYKAVAQWGGEGAPADVRVMISRFHRSNSVRLCGAFATSLLFFLAA
;
A
#
# COMPACT_ATOMS: atom_id res chain seq x y z
N MET A 1 -21.57 4.12 -15.43
CA MET A 1 -21.17 3.35 -14.24
C MET A 1 -19.74 2.85 -14.34
N TYR A 2 -19.37 2.17 -15.43
CA TYR A 2 -17.99 1.74 -15.70
C TYR A 2 -16.94 2.85 -15.50
N GLU A 3 -17.10 3.99 -16.18
CA GLU A 3 -16.15 5.12 -16.09
C GLU A 3 -15.93 5.61 -14.66
N ALA A 4 -16.99 5.70 -13.86
CA ALA A 4 -16.90 6.09 -12.46
C ALA A 4 -16.07 5.08 -11.63
N LEU A 5 -16.25 3.77 -11.87
CA LEU A 5 -15.48 2.71 -11.20
C LEU A 5 -14.00 2.77 -11.56
N VAL A 6 -13.69 3.02 -12.83
CA VAL A 6 -12.33 3.21 -13.32
C VAL A 6 -11.70 4.45 -12.70
N PHE A 7 -12.39 5.60 -12.73
CA PHE A 7 -11.89 6.85 -12.15
C PHE A 7 -11.61 6.72 -10.65
N LEU A 8 -12.51 6.09 -9.90
CA LEU A 8 -12.33 5.83 -8.47
C LEU A 8 -11.13 4.92 -8.23
N ALA A 9 -10.95 3.87 -9.05
CA ALA A 9 -9.80 2.98 -8.93
C ALA A 9 -8.47 3.69 -9.24
N ILE A 10 -8.42 4.52 -10.29
CA ILE A 10 -7.24 5.34 -10.62
C ILE A 10 -6.91 6.28 -9.47
N LEU A 11 -7.89 7.06 -9.01
CA LEU A 11 -7.69 8.01 -7.92
C LEU A 11 -7.16 7.31 -6.67
N SER A 12 -7.77 6.18 -6.31
CA SER A 12 -7.39 5.41 -5.15
C SER A 12 -5.96 4.86 -5.25
N ALA A 13 -5.63 4.23 -6.37
CA ALA A 13 -4.31 3.67 -6.60
C ALA A 13 -3.24 4.79 -6.68
N ALA A 14 -3.53 5.91 -7.33
CA ALA A 14 -2.63 7.07 -7.41
C ALA A 14 -2.38 7.74 -6.05
N MET A 15 -3.41 7.86 -5.20
CA MET A 15 -3.23 8.34 -3.83
C MET A 15 -2.30 7.41 -3.02
N LEU A 16 -2.43 6.10 -3.20
CA LEU A 16 -1.55 5.13 -2.56
C LEU A 16 -0.12 5.18 -3.13
N VAL A 17 0.06 5.42 -4.43
CA VAL A 17 1.37 5.70 -5.03
C VAL A 17 2.02 6.91 -4.36
N GLY A 18 1.28 8.02 -4.20
CA GLY A 18 1.77 9.22 -3.53
C GLY A 18 2.20 8.92 -2.10
N LEU A 19 1.34 8.25 -1.32
CA LEU A 19 1.63 7.86 0.06
C LEU A 19 2.87 6.97 0.18
N MET A 20 2.98 5.93 -0.63
CA MET A 20 4.12 5.00 -0.59
C MET A 20 5.40 5.69 -1.04
N THR A 21 5.31 6.61 -2.01
CA THR A 21 6.45 7.43 -2.42
C THR A 21 6.94 8.29 -1.26
N THR A 22 6.05 9.03 -0.59
CA THR A 22 6.40 9.82 0.60
C THR A 22 7.04 8.97 1.69
N LEU A 23 6.51 7.77 1.93
CA LEU A 23 7.06 6.83 2.90
C LEU A 23 8.49 6.39 2.53
N LEU A 24 8.75 6.11 1.25
CA LEU A 24 10.05 5.63 0.79
C LEU A 24 11.09 6.73 0.64
N THR A 25 10.69 7.97 0.33
CA THR A 25 11.61 9.09 0.07
C THR A 25 11.82 9.97 1.30
N VAL A 26 10.76 10.29 2.04
CA VAL A 26 10.82 11.21 3.18
C VAL A 26 11.04 10.43 4.48
N MET A 27 10.12 9.52 4.83
CA MET A 27 10.18 8.83 6.13
C MET A 27 11.43 7.97 6.28
N ARG A 28 11.86 7.30 5.20
CA ARG A 28 13.10 6.53 5.18
C ARG A 28 14.33 7.37 5.53
N VAL A 29 14.40 8.59 5.01
CA VAL A 29 15.52 9.50 5.26
C VAL A 29 15.48 9.98 6.71
N ILE A 30 14.31 10.37 7.20
CA ILE A 30 14.12 10.82 8.59
C ILE A 30 14.57 9.73 9.56
N TRP A 31 14.04 8.51 9.43
CA TRP A 31 14.40 7.43 10.35
C TRP A 31 15.89 7.07 10.28
N ARG A 32 16.52 7.13 9.10
CA ARG A 32 17.96 6.85 8.95
C ARG A 32 18.86 7.84 9.69
N GLN A 33 18.42 9.09 9.87
CA GLN A 33 19.20 10.14 10.54
C GLN A 33 19.02 10.15 12.06
N GLN A 34 18.03 9.43 12.58
CA GLN A 34 17.73 9.35 14.02
C GLN A 34 18.59 8.31 14.72
N SER A 35 18.69 8.39 16.06
CA SER A 35 19.20 7.29 16.88
C SER A 35 18.29 6.07 16.76
N ASP A 36 18.75 4.87 17.15
CA ASP A 36 17.93 3.66 17.07
C ASP A 36 16.70 3.73 18.00
N GLU A 37 16.83 4.38 19.16
CA GLU A 37 15.71 4.62 20.10
C GLU A 37 14.67 5.57 19.51
N ASP A 38 15.11 6.69 18.91
CA ASP A 38 14.21 7.66 18.29
C ASP A 38 13.53 7.08 17.06
N ALA A 39 14.28 6.33 16.25
CA ALA A 39 13.73 5.64 15.09
C ALA A 39 12.71 4.58 15.51
N ALA A 40 12.97 3.83 16.59
CA ALA A 40 12.03 2.82 17.10
C ALA A 40 10.71 3.47 17.53
N ARG A 41 10.78 4.53 18.36
CA ARG A 41 9.61 5.27 18.83
C ARG A 41 8.82 5.89 17.69
N ALA A 42 9.49 6.62 16.80
CA ALA A 42 8.85 7.27 15.66
C ALA A 42 8.22 6.24 14.69
N PHE A 43 8.87 5.09 14.49
CA PHE A 43 8.34 4.02 13.65
C PHE A 43 7.14 3.33 14.28
N GLN A 44 7.17 3.06 15.59
CA GLN A 44 6.05 2.50 16.32
C GLN A 44 4.83 3.44 16.30
N ASP A 45 5.02 4.72 16.58
CA ASP A 45 3.98 5.75 16.51
C ASP A 45 3.36 5.86 15.12
N PHE A 46 4.21 5.82 14.09
CA PHE A 46 3.78 5.83 12.70
C PHE A 46 2.89 4.62 12.40
N LEU A 47 3.31 3.41 12.77
CA LEU A 47 2.55 2.19 12.51
C LEU A 47 1.24 2.13 13.29
N ALA A 48 1.20 2.63 14.53
CA ALA A 48 -0.02 2.73 15.32
C ALA A 48 -1.09 3.60 14.62
N LYS A 49 -0.67 4.72 14.01
CA LYS A 49 -1.54 5.60 13.22
C LYS A 49 -1.90 4.99 11.87
N ALA A 50 -0.93 4.39 11.17
CA ALA A 50 -1.15 3.81 9.85
C ALA A 50 -2.10 2.60 9.90
N GLY A 51 -1.98 1.75 10.92
CA GLY A 51 -2.82 0.55 11.08
C GLY A 51 -4.28 0.83 11.43
N THR A 52 -4.60 2.00 11.98
CA THR A 52 -5.95 2.38 12.40
C THR A 52 -6.63 3.38 11.46
N ASN A 53 -5.92 3.84 10.43
CA ASN A 53 -6.44 4.86 9.52
C ASN A 53 -7.49 4.28 8.55
N ARG A 54 -8.76 4.64 8.78
CA ARG A 54 -9.90 4.19 7.96
C ARG A 54 -9.81 4.64 6.50
N VAL A 55 -9.27 5.83 6.22
CA VAL A 55 -9.12 6.33 4.85
C VAL A 55 -8.17 5.43 4.08
N LEU A 56 -7.03 5.05 4.68
CA LEU A 56 -6.09 4.11 4.06
C LEU A 56 -6.75 2.77 3.78
N SER A 57 -7.50 2.21 4.73
CA SER A 57 -8.22 0.95 4.53
C SER A 57 -9.26 1.03 3.42
N THR A 58 -9.96 2.16 3.28
CA THR A 58 -10.92 2.34 2.18
C THR A 58 -10.20 2.40 0.83
N LEU A 59 -9.11 3.16 0.73
CA LEU A 59 -8.34 3.30 -0.50
C LEU A 59 -7.76 1.97 -1.00
N THR A 60 -7.42 1.04 -0.10
CA THR A 60 -6.89 -0.27 -0.49
C THR A 60 -7.95 -1.25 -0.99
N VAL A 61 -9.24 -0.97 -0.78
CA VAL A 61 -10.31 -1.86 -1.19
C VAL A 61 -10.95 -1.41 -2.52
N ILE A 62 -10.96 -0.10 -2.79
CA ILE A 62 -11.61 0.47 -3.98
C ILE A 62 -11.15 -0.19 -5.29
N PRO A 63 -9.86 -0.32 -5.62
CA PRO A 63 -9.46 -0.91 -6.91
C PRO A 63 -9.96 -2.35 -7.09
N ILE A 64 -9.96 -3.14 -6.01
CA ILE A 64 -10.40 -4.54 -6.03
C ILE A 64 -11.92 -4.60 -6.24
N VAL A 65 -12.69 -3.83 -5.47
CA VAL A 65 -14.15 -3.79 -5.59
C VAL A 65 -14.57 -3.26 -6.96
N SER A 66 -13.91 -2.22 -7.47
CA SER A 66 -14.16 -1.71 -8.83
C SER A 66 -13.97 -2.80 -9.87
N SER A 67 -12.86 -3.55 -9.85
CA SER A 67 -12.64 -4.66 -10.80
C SER A 67 -13.68 -5.76 -10.67
N ILE A 68 -14.11 -6.11 -9.45
CA ILE A 68 -15.16 -7.12 -9.24
C ILE A 68 -16.48 -6.65 -9.85
N VAL A 69 -16.89 -5.41 -9.58
CA VAL A 69 -18.14 -4.86 -10.15
C VAL A 69 -18.05 -4.83 -11.68
N ILE A 70 -16.92 -4.38 -12.25
CA ILE A 70 -16.68 -4.39 -13.69
C ILE A 70 -16.77 -5.82 -14.27
N ALA A 71 -16.28 -6.83 -13.56
CA ALA A 71 -16.39 -8.23 -13.98
C ALA A 71 -17.85 -8.68 -14.18
N PHE A 72 -18.77 -8.18 -13.35
CA PHE A 72 -20.20 -8.50 -13.45
C PHE A 72 -20.96 -7.58 -14.42
N THR A 73 -20.57 -6.31 -14.52
CA THR A 73 -21.32 -5.31 -15.29
C THR A 73 -20.80 -5.12 -16.71
N GLY A 74 -19.61 -5.66 -17.01
CA GLY A 74 -18.93 -5.50 -18.28
C GLY A 74 -18.20 -4.16 -18.44
N ALA A 75 -17.52 -4.01 -19.57
CA ALA A 75 -16.84 -2.80 -20.02
C ALA A 75 -17.20 -2.48 -21.48
N PRO A 76 -16.97 -1.24 -21.97
CA PRO A 76 -17.33 -0.84 -23.33
C PRO A 76 -16.64 -1.65 -24.44
N ASN A 77 -15.45 -2.18 -24.18
CA ASN A 77 -14.71 -3.03 -25.10
C ASN A 77 -13.86 -4.06 -24.36
N HIS A 78 -13.39 -5.08 -25.08
CA HIS A 78 -12.66 -6.21 -24.50
C HIS A 78 -11.31 -5.80 -23.91
N ALA A 79 -10.56 -4.89 -24.56
CA ALA A 79 -9.26 -4.45 -24.06
C ALA A 79 -9.39 -3.72 -22.72
N ALA A 80 -10.36 -2.81 -22.60
CA ALA A 80 -10.67 -2.08 -21.38
C ALA A 80 -11.10 -3.05 -20.26
N TYR A 81 -11.94 -4.04 -20.59
CA TYR A 81 -12.34 -5.10 -19.66
C TYR A 81 -11.12 -5.85 -19.09
N VAL A 82 -10.24 -6.34 -19.96
CA VAL A 82 -9.03 -7.08 -19.55
C VAL A 82 -8.12 -6.20 -18.70
N CYS A 83 -7.88 -4.95 -19.11
CA CYS A 83 -7.04 -4.01 -18.36
C CYS A 83 -7.60 -3.76 -16.94
N ALA A 84 -8.91 -3.56 -16.80
CA ALA A 84 -9.55 -3.35 -15.51
C ALA A 84 -9.45 -4.58 -14.59
N LEU A 85 -9.65 -5.80 -15.12
CA LEU A 85 -9.53 -7.02 -14.34
C LEU A 85 -8.08 -7.31 -13.92
N VAL A 86 -7.14 -7.16 -14.85
CA VAL A 86 -5.70 -7.32 -14.55
C VAL A 86 -5.24 -6.26 -13.57
N GLY A 87 -5.72 -5.01 -13.68
CA GLY A 87 -5.45 -3.94 -12.72
C GLY A 87 -5.86 -4.32 -11.30
N GLY A 88 -7.09 -4.81 -11.10
CA GLY A 88 -7.55 -5.29 -9.80
C GLY A 88 -6.77 -6.49 -9.28
N GLY A 89 -6.43 -7.43 -10.16
CA GLY A 89 -5.61 -8.60 -9.82
C GLY A 89 -4.19 -8.23 -9.37
N VAL A 90 -3.54 -7.32 -10.09
CA VAL A 90 -2.22 -6.77 -9.72
C VAL A 90 -2.31 -6.08 -8.37
N PHE A 91 -3.33 -5.26 -8.14
CA PHE A 91 -3.53 -4.59 -6.86
C PHE A 91 -3.72 -5.59 -5.71
N LEU A 92 -4.58 -6.60 -5.91
CA LEU A 92 -4.82 -7.65 -4.93
C LEU A 92 -3.52 -8.38 -4.58
N ALA A 93 -2.74 -8.80 -5.57
CA ALA A 93 -1.51 -9.57 -5.35
C ALA A 93 -0.40 -8.73 -4.70
N PHE A 94 -0.03 -7.61 -5.31
CA PHE A 94 1.15 -6.84 -4.95
C PHE A 94 0.91 -5.81 -3.85
N PHE A 95 -0.33 -5.39 -3.64
CA PHE A 95 -0.67 -4.47 -2.56
C PHE A 95 -1.30 -5.22 -1.39
N PHE A 96 -2.45 -5.87 -1.60
CA PHE A 96 -3.25 -6.42 -0.49
C PHE A 96 -2.63 -7.70 0.12
N LEU A 97 -2.44 -8.74 -0.68
CA LEU A 97 -1.85 -10.01 -0.24
C LEU A 97 -0.41 -9.83 0.23
N TRP A 98 0.36 -9.00 -0.47
CA TRP A 98 1.71 -8.64 -0.05
C TRP A 98 1.74 -7.94 1.31
N THR A 99 0.80 -7.02 1.57
CA THR A 99 0.67 -6.37 2.89
C THR A 99 0.36 -7.41 3.97
N ALA A 100 -0.55 -8.34 3.69
CA ALA A 100 -0.93 -9.40 4.62
C ALA A 100 0.26 -10.33 4.95
N ALA A 101 1.03 -10.71 3.94
CA ALA A 101 2.15 -11.63 4.09
C ALA A 101 3.40 -11.00 4.72
N PHE A 102 3.72 -9.74 4.40
CA PHE A 102 5.02 -9.15 4.75
C PHE A 102 4.94 -7.92 5.66
N ASN A 103 3.88 -7.10 5.58
CA ASN A 103 3.75 -5.92 6.44
C ASN A 103 3.05 -6.23 7.76
N LEU A 104 1.99 -7.05 7.76
CA LEU A 104 1.32 -7.41 9.01
C LEU A 104 2.25 -8.08 10.03
N PRO A 105 3.19 -8.99 9.64
CA PRO A 105 4.17 -9.51 10.59
C PRO A 105 5.07 -8.42 11.18
N VAL A 106 5.50 -7.43 10.39
CA VAL A 106 6.26 -6.28 10.90
C VAL A 106 5.41 -5.49 11.90
N TYR A 107 4.14 -5.27 11.62
CA TYR A 107 3.26 -4.50 12.51
C TYR A 107 3.09 -5.20 13.85
N LYS A 108 2.92 -6.52 13.82
CA LYS A 108 2.83 -7.36 15.03
C LYS A 108 4.12 -7.33 15.84
N ALA A 109 5.28 -7.42 15.17
CA ALA A 109 6.58 -7.35 15.85
C ALA A 109 6.82 -5.99 16.51
N VAL A 110 6.54 -4.90 15.79
CA VAL A 110 6.71 -3.52 16.30
C VAL A 110 5.71 -3.20 17.42
N ALA A 111 4.50 -3.77 17.38
CA ALA A 111 3.54 -3.62 18.48
C ALA A 111 4.01 -4.28 19.79
N GLN A 112 4.93 -5.24 19.71
CA GLN A 112 5.53 -5.90 20.89
C GLN A 112 6.78 -5.16 21.40
N TRP A 113 7.25 -4.13 20.70
CA TRP A 113 8.36 -3.32 21.20
C TRP A 113 7.91 -2.59 22.47
N GLY A 114 8.47 -3.01 23.60
CA GLY A 114 8.26 -2.41 24.92
C GLY A 114 9.41 -2.81 25.85
N GLY A 115 9.79 -1.90 26.76
CA GLY A 115 10.93 -2.06 27.67
C GLY A 115 11.86 -0.84 27.70
N GLU A 116 12.86 -0.87 28.58
CA GLU A 116 13.94 0.13 28.61
C GLU A 116 14.95 -0.16 27.48
N GLY A 117 15.07 0.76 26.51
CA GLY A 117 16.05 0.72 25.42
C GLY A 117 15.49 0.35 24.03
N ALA A 118 16.27 0.61 22.99
CA ALA A 118 15.92 0.26 21.62
C ALA A 118 15.97 -1.26 21.38
N PRO A 119 14.99 -1.84 20.65
CA PRO A 119 15.10 -3.21 20.17
C PRO A 119 16.34 -3.40 19.31
N ALA A 120 17.01 -4.55 19.42
CA ALA A 120 18.26 -4.83 18.71
C ALA A 120 18.11 -4.87 17.18
N ASP A 121 16.88 -4.97 16.65
CA ASP A 121 16.57 -5.21 15.25
C ASP A 121 15.82 -4.05 14.55
N VAL A 122 15.78 -2.86 15.16
CA VAL A 122 15.04 -1.68 14.64
C VAL A 122 15.36 -1.41 13.18
N ARG A 123 16.65 -1.33 12.82
CA ARG A 123 17.10 -1.04 11.46
C ARG A 123 16.72 -2.13 10.47
N VAL A 124 16.77 -3.38 10.91
CA VAL A 124 16.37 -4.53 10.09
C VAL A 124 14.88 -4.47 9.81
N MET A 125 14.06 -4.17 10.81
CA MET A 125 12.60 -4.07 10.66
C MET A 125 12.18 -2.89 9.79
N ILE A 126 12.75 -1.70 10.00
CA ILE A 126 12.51 -0.53 9.15
C ILE A 126 12.94 -0.82 7.70
N SER A 127 14.09 -1.46 7.48
CA SER A 127 14.56 -1.83 6.14
C SER A 127 13.63 -2.83 5.46
N ARG A 128 13.17 -3.88 6.17
CA ARG A 128 12.18 -4.84 5.67
C ARG A 128 10.87 -4.15 5.29
N PHE A 129 10.39 -3.26 6.15
CA PHE A 129 9.20 -2.47 5.89
C PHE A 129 9.35 -1.63 4.62
N HIS A 130 10.46 -0.90 4.43
CA HIS A 130 10.67 -0.13 3.21
C HIS A 130 10.75 -0.99 1.96
N ARG A 131 11.50 -2.10 1.99
CA ARG A 131 11.59 -3.02 0.84
C ARG A 131 10.21 -3.54 0.45
N SER A 132 9.40 -3.92 1.44
CA SER A 132 8.03 -4.37 1.21
C SER A 132 7.15 -3.26 0.62
N ASN A 133 7.28 -2.01 1.10
CA ASN A 133 6.53 -0.89 0.54
C ASN A 133 6.99 -0.49 -0.88
N SER A 134 8.22 -0.80 -1.29
CA SER A 134 8.63 -0.64 -2.69
C SER A 134 7.86 -1.58 -3.62
N VAL A 135 7.62 -2.82 -3.20
CA VAL A 135 6.78 -3.77 -3.97
C VAL A 135 5.34 -3.27 -4.04
N ARG A 136 4.79 -2.79 -2.92
CA ARG A 136 3.44 -2.19 -2.88
C ARG A 136 3.33 -0.95 -3.77
N LEU A 137 4.35 -0.10 -3.79
CA LEU A 137 4.41 1.06 -4.68
C LEU A 137 4.34 0.62 -6.15
N CYS A 138 5.15 -0.35 -6.55
CA CYS A 138 5.11 -0.89 -7.92
C CYS A 138 3.73 -1.47 -8.26
N GLY A 139 3.11 -2.21 -7.34
CA GLY A 139 1.77 -2.75 -7.51
C GLY A 139 0.71 -1.67 -7.67
N ALA A 140 0.72 -0.64 -6.82
CA ALA A 140 -0.20 0.49 -6.91
C ALA A 140 0.00 1.29 -8.21
N PHE A 141 1.25 1.54 -8.60
CA PHE A 141 1.57 2.26 -9.83
C PHE A 141 1.13 1.50 -11.08
N ALA A 142 1.44 0.19 -11.17
CA ALA A 142 1.00 -0.65 -12.26
C ALA A 142 -0.54 -0.72 -12.33
N THR A 143 -1.21 -0.80 -11.18
CA THR A 143 -2.67 -0.74 -11.10
C THR A 143 -3.21 0.57 -11.66
N SER A 144 -2.66 1.72 -11.27
CA SER A 144 -3.08 3.03 -11.79
C SER A 144 -2.94 3.10 -13.31
N LEU A 145 -1.82 2.61 -13.87
CA LEU A 145 -1.61 2.57 -15.32
C LEU A 145 -2.63 1.66 -16.03
N LEU A 146 -2.90 0.47 -15.49
CA LEU A 146 -3.84 -0.47 -16.09
C LEU A 146 -5.27 0.07 -16.08
N PHE A 147 -5.70 0.71 -14.99
CA PHE A 147 -7.00 1.37 -14.98
C PHE A 147 -7.03 2.62 -15.86
N PHE A 148 -5.94 3.36 -15.99
CA PHE A 148 -5.85 4.47 -16.95
C PHE A 148 -5.98 4.00 -18.39
N LEU A 149 -5.38 2.86 -18.75
CA LEU A 149 -5.56 2.21 -20.06
C LEU A 149 -6.96 1.63 -20.27
N ALA A 150 -7.69 1.41 -19.17
CA ALA A 150 -9.06 0.92 -19.20
C ALA A 150 -10.11 2.05 -19.27
N ALA A 151 -9.72 3.30 -19.02
CA ALA A 151 -10.58 4.47 -19.12
C ALA A 151 -10.89 4.82 -20.58
#